data_AF-A0A7W4K1Q6-F1
#
_entry.id   AF-A0A7W4K1Q6-F1
#
_cell.length_a   1.000
_cell.length_b   1.000
_cell.length_c   1.000
_cell.angle_alpha   90.00
_cell.angle_beta   90.00
_cell.angle_gamma   90.00
#
_symmetry.space_group_name_H-M   'P 1'
#
loop_
_entity.id
_entity.type
_entity.pdbx_description
1 polymer ?
#
loop_
_entity_poly.entity_id
_entity_poly.type
_entity_poly.pdbx_seq_one_letter_code
_entity_poly.pdbx_strand_id
1 'polypeptide(L)'
;MPTVRLKCHCTICQAFTASPYSDVVIIPGSEVTIQDEAALDFRNYKHHRWPPPNLKRGRCRHCDQAFIETWGAGVVEIAFIRAATFEYPELLPPVGAHVFYEHCIAKARDGVPKYRGYFSSQFAIGRLIMNAL
;
A
#
# COMPACT_ATOMS: atom_id res chain seq x y z
N MET A 1 9.79 0.61 13.24
CA MET A 1 8.40 0.65 13.76
C MET A 1 7.46 1.07 12.63
N PRO A 2 6.23 0.51 12.52
CA PRO A 2 5.30 0.82 11.43
C PRO A 2 5.01 2.32 11.39
N THR A 3 5.44 2.95 10.30
CA THR A 3 5.76 4.39 10.34
C THR A 3 4.65 5.23 9.70
N VAL A 4 3.92 4.67 8.74
CA VAL A 4 2.82 5.34 8.04
C VAL A 4 1.70 4.35 7.75
N ARG A 5 0.44 4.76 7.91
CA ARG A 5 -0.73 4.02 7.41
C ARG A 5 -1.57 4.89 6.49
N LEU A 6 -2.01 4.36 5.35
CA LEU A 6 -2.88 5.06 4.40
C LEU A 6 -3.88 4.12 3.73
N LYS A 7 -4.93 4.70 3.16
CA LYS A 7 -5.90 3.98 2.32
C LYS A 7 -5.78 4.40 0.86
N CYS A 8 -5.37 3.49 0.00
CA CYS A 8 -5.25 3.71 -1.44
C CYS A 8 -6.49 3.24 -2.19
N HIS A 9 -7.13 4.14 -2.94
CA HIS A 9 -8.37 3.87 -3.68
C HIS A 9 -8.14 3.60 -5.17
N CYS A 10 -6.89 3.60 -5.66
CA CYS A 10 -6.66 3.40 -7.09
C CYS A 10 -7.16 2.02 -7.55
N THR A 11 -7.62 1.95 -8.81
CA THR A 11 -8.20 0.72 -9.38
C THR A 11 -7.22 -0.45 -9.40
N ILE A 12 -5.91 -0.18 -9.48
CA ILE A 12 -4.87 -1.20 -9.38
C ILE A 12 -4.85 -1.82 -7.98
N CYS A 13 -4.86 -1.00 -6.93
CA CYS A 13 -4.87 -1.49 -5.56
C CYS A 13 -6.20 -2.18 -5.22
N GLN A 14 -7.32 -1.70 -5.77
CA GLN A 14 -8.62 -2.38 -5.65
C GLN A 14 -8.59 -3.77 -6.31
N ALA A 15 -8.06 -3.87 -7.53
CA ALA A 15 -7.93 -5.15 -8.24
C ALA A 15 -6.95 -6.10 -7.53
N PHE A 16 -5.82 -5.58 -7.04
CA PHE A 16 -4.83 -6.37 -6.32
C PHE A 16 -5.39 -6.91 -5.00
N THR A 17 -6.12 -6.11 -4.24
CA THR A 17 -6.64 -6.51 -2.92
C THR A 17 -8.04 -7.11 -2.94
N ALA A 18 -8.71 -7.13 -4.10
CA ALA A 18 -10.12 -7.46 -4.23
C ALA A 18 -11.01 -6.71 -3.21
N SER A 19 -10.67 -5.44 -2.94
CA SER A 19 -11.28 -4.63 -1.88
C SER A 19 -11.60 -3.21 -2.39
N PRO A 20 -12.56 -2.47 -1.77
CA PRO A 20 -12.88 -1.09 -2.16
C PRO A 20 -11.69 -0.11 -2.10
N TYR A 21 -10.69 -0.44 -1.30
CA TYR A 21 -9.41 0.25 -1.18
C TYR A 21 -8.38 -0.70 -0.55
N SER A 22 -7.10 -0.38 -0.69
CA SER A 22 -6.01 -1.03 0.04
C SER A 22 -5.67 -0.25 1.29
N ASP A 23 -5.86 -0.84 2.48
CA ASP A 23 -5.45 -0.29 3.77
C ASP A 23 -4.06 -0.83 4.10
N VAL A 24 -3.04 0.03 3.98
CA VAL A 24 -1.64 -0.39 4.01
C VAL A 24 -0.86 0.38 5.05
N VAL A 25 0.04 -0.35 5.70
CA VAL A 25 1.10 0.15 6.55
C VAL A 25 2.37 0.13 5.72
N ILE A 26 3.08 1.25 5.73
CA ILE A 26 4.35 1.43 5.01
C ILE A 26 5.48 1.24 6.01
N ILE A 27 6.43 0.37 5.66
CA ILE A 27 7.57 0.00 6.48
C ILE A 27 8.85 0.07 5.63
N PRO A 28 9.99 0.56 6.16
CA PRO A 28 11.28 0.44 5.50
C PRO A 28 11.57 -1.03 5.15
N GLY A 29 12.05 -1.30 3.93
CA GLY A 29 12.36 -2.66 3.48
C GLY A 29 13.39 -3.35 4.38
N SER A 30 14.31 -2.59 4.98
CA SER A 30 15.30 -3.09 5.95
C SER A 30 14.69 -3.65 7.24
N GLU A 31 13.42 -3.34 7.55
CA GLU A 31 12.69 -3.88 8.70
C GLU A 31 11.76 -5.03 8.32
N VAL A 32 11.73 -5.46 7.06
CA VAL A 32 10.85 -6.53 6.57
C VAL A 32 11.66 -7.73 6.14
N THR A 33 11.33 -8.90 6.68
CA THR A 33 11.88 -10.19 6.24
C THR A 33 10.74 -11.08 5.77
N ILE A 34 10.82 -11.56 4.53
CA ILE A 34 9.89 -12.55 3.99
C ILE A 34 10.45 -13.93 4.35
N GLN A 35 9.73 -14.70 5.18
CA GLN A 35 10.20 -16.00 5.65
C GLN A 35 10.20 -17.07 4.55
N ASP A 36 9.20 -17.05 3.68
CA ASP A 36 9.07 -17.96 2.54
C ASP A 36 8.66 -17.17 1.30
N GLU A 37 9.65 -16.73 0.53
CA GLU A 37 9.42 -16.03 -0.74
C GLU A 37 8.86 -16.97 -1.82
N ALA A 38 9.15 -18.28 -1.74
CA ALA A 38 8.65 -19.26 -2.69
C ALA A 38 7.13 -19.44 -2.56
N ALA A 39 6.55 -19.21 -1.38
CA ALA A 39 5.11 -19.15 -1.16
C ALA A 39 4.43 -17.94 -1.83
N LEU A 40 5.17 -17.00 -2.41
CA LEU A 40 4.65 -15.82 -3.08
C LEU A 40 4.71 -15.93 -4.60
N ASP A 41 3.64 -15.48 -5.24
CA ASP A 41 3.54 -15.25 -6.69
C ASP A 41 3.56 -13.74 -6.94
N PHE A 42 4.69 -13.24 -7.43
CA PHE A 42 4.86 -11.83 -7.76
C PHE A 42 4.30 -11.53 -9.15
N ARG A 43 3.24 -10.72 -9.19
CA ARG A 43 2.58 -10.31 -10.44
C ARG A 43 2.79 -8.82 -10.70
N ASN A 44 3.01 -8.50 -11.97
CA ASN A 44 3.06 -7.11 -12.43
C ASN A 44 1.65 -6.65 -12.80
N TYR A 45 1.11 -5.68 -12.08
CA TYR A 45 -0.20 -5.06 -12.37
C TYR A 45 -0.04 -3.83 -13.27
N LYS A 46 0.87 -3.89 -14.25
CA LYS A 46 1.07 -2.79 -15.20
C LYS A 46 -0.15 -2.68 -16.12
N HIS A 47 -0.90 -1.60 -15.99
CA HIS A 47 -1.68 -1.11 -17.12
C HIS A 47 -0.77 -0.30 -18.04
N HIS A 48 -1.00 -0.41 -19.34
CA HIS A 48 -0.19 0.13 -20.45
C HIS A 48 -0.21 1.67 -20.55
N ARG A 49 -0.53 2.39 -19.46
CA ARG A 49 -0.52 3.85 -19.39
C ARG A 49 0.37 4.36 -18.27
N TRP A 50 1.25 5.23 -18.70
CA TRP A 50 2.34 5.87 -17.99
C TRP A 50 1.85 7.00 -17.06
N PRO A 51 2.38 7.14 -15.82
CA PRO A 51 2.91 6.06 -14.99
C PRO A 51 2.30 6.06 -13.58
N PRO A 52 1.67 4.97 -13.11
CA PRO A 52 1.71 4.61 -11.69
C PRO A 52 3.06 3.95 -11.35
N PRO A 53 3.57 4.09 -10.11
CA PRO A 53 4.84 3.47 -9.70
C PRO A 53 4.77 1.95 -9.89
N ASN A 54 5.86 1.38 -10.42
CA ASN A 54 5.95 -0.04 -10.70
C ASN A 54 6.22 -0.83 -9.41
N LEU A 55 5.20 -0.97 -8.58
CA LEU A 55 5.23 -1.80 -7.38
C LEU A 55 5.32 -3.28 -7.76
N LYS A 56 6.25 -4.01 -7.15
CA LYS A 56 6.21 -5.48 -7.14
C LYS A 56 5.09 -5.90 -6.20
N ARG A 57 4.22 -6.81 -6.62
CA ARG A 57 3.05 -7.22 -5.83
C ARG A 57 3.02 -8.72 -5.66
N GLY A 58 3.19 -9.20 -4.44
CA GLY A 58 3.16 -10.61 -4.07
C GLY A 58 1.77 -11.04 -3.61
N ARG A 59 1.26 -12.13 -4.18
CA ARG A 59 0.11 -12.88 -3.68
C ARG A 59 0.56 -14.20 -3.06
N CYS A 60 -0.15 -14.68 -2.05
CA CYS A 60 0.06 -16.02 -1.53
C CYS A 60 -0.33 -17.07 -2.58
N ARG A 61 0.56 -18.01 -2.90
CA ARG A 61 0.29 -19.10 -3.85
C ARG A 61 -0.82 -20.04 -3.40
N HIS A 62 -1.05 -20.16 -2.09
CA HIS A 62 -2.02 -21.09 -1.53
C HIS A 62 -3.46 -20.56 -1.54
N CYS A 63 -3.66 -19.26 -1.27
CA CYS A 63 -5.00 -18.66 -1.15
C CYS A 63 -5.26 -17.50 -2.11
N ASP A 64 -4.29 -17.14 -2.95
CA ASP A 64 -4.31 -16.03 -3.92
C ASP A 64 -4.64 -14.65 -3.31
N GLN A 65 -4.55 -14.52 -1.98
CA GLN A 65 -4.73 -13.24 -1.29
C GLN A 65 -3.51 -12.33 -1.49
N ALA A 66 -3.78 -11.03 -1.63
CA ALA A 66 -2.75 -10.00 -1.62
C ALA A 66 -1.99 -10.02 -0.29
N PHE A 67 -0.66 -10.12 -0.38
CA PHE A 67 0.22 -10.25 0.78
C PHE A 67 1.07 -9.00 0.98
N ILE A 68 1.93 -8.68 0.01
CA ILE A 68 2.91 -7.59 0.12
C ILE A 68 3.03 -6.83 -1.20
N GLU A 69 3.25 -5.52 -1.13
CA GLU A 69 3.74 -4.73 -2.25
C GLU A 69 5.10 -4.13 -1.88
N THR A 70 6.06 -4.07 -2.81
CA THR A 70 7.36 -3.42 -2.58
C THR A 70 7.70 -2.43 -3.68
N TRP A 71 8.44 -1.38 -3.30
CA TRP A 71 8.94 -0.34 -4.18
C TRP A 71 10.40 -0.02 -3.85
N GLY A 72 11.16 0.40 -4.86
CA GLY A 72 12.58 0.71 -4.68
C GLY A 72 13.45 -0.55 -4.66
N ALA A 73 14.70 -0.36 -4.20
CA ALA A 73 15.69 -1.42 -4.04
C ALA A 73 16.78 -0.94 -3.07
N GLY A 74 17.42 -1.87 -2.36
CA GLY A 74 18.51 -1.55 -1.43
C GLY A 74 18.05 -0.61 -0.31
N VAL A 75 18.81 0.45 -0.04
CA VAL A 75 18.54 1.37 1.08
C VAL A 75 17.26 2.19 0.95
N VAL A 76 16.67 2.26 -0.25
CA VAL A 76 15.40 2.96 -0.52
C VAL A 76 14.22 2.00 -0.73
N GLU A 77 14.41 0.71 -0.40
CA GLU A 77 13.32 -0.25 -0.47
C GLU A 77 12.26 0.04 0.59
N ILE A 78 11.00 -0.02 0.18
CA ILE A 78 9.83 0.20 1.02
C ILE A 78 8.84 -0.93 0.78
N ALA A 79 8.30 -1.45 1.87
CA ALA A 79 7.22 -2.44 1.86
C ALA A 79 5.88 -1.81 2.24
N PHE A 80 4.83 -2.22 1.54
CA PHE A 80 3.44 -1.91 1.85
C PHE A 80 2.77 -3.21 2.28
N ILE A 81 2.40 -3.29 3.56
CA ILE A 81 1.81 -4.47 4.19
C ILE A 81 0.37 -4.14 4.55
N ARG A 82 -0.56 -5.06 4.28
CA ARG A 82 -1.99 -4.84 4.60
C ARG A 82 -2.17 -4.71 6.11
N ALA A 83 -2.88 -3.68 6.56
CA ALA A 83 -3.15 -3.48 7.99
C ALA A 83 -3.88 -4.69 8.63
N ALA A 84 -4.72 -5.39 7.86
CA ALA A 84 -5.47 -6.56 8.32
C ALA A 84 -4.62 -7.82 8.54
N THR A 85 -3.34 -7.83 8.13
CA THR A 85 -2.46 -9.01 8.29
C THR A 85 -1.49 -8.88 9.47
N PHE A 86 -1.53 -7.78 10.22
CA PHE A 86 -0.72 -7.64 11.43
C PHE A 86 -1.35 -8.42 12.59
N GLU A 87 -0.52 -9.07 13.40
CA GLU A 87 -0.95 -9.81 14.60
C GLU A 87 -1.62 -8.90 15.64
N TYR A 88 -1.14 -7.66 15.75
CA TYR A 88 -1.62 -6.63 16.68
C TYR A 88 -2.10 -5.36 15.94
N PRO A 89 -3.27 -5.39 15.26
CA PRO A 89 -3.77 -4.27 14.47
C PRO A 89 -4.03 -2.98 15.26
N GLU A 90 -4.30 -3.09 16.56
CA GLU A 90 -4.53 -1.99 17.49
C GLU A 90 -3.27 -1.14 17.76
N LEU A 91 -2.08 -1.70 17.51
CA LEU A 91 -0.81 -1.01 17.65
C LEU A 91 -0.39 -0.25 16.38
N LEU A 92 -1.18 -0.36 15.30
CA LEU A 92 -0.88 0.32 14.05
C LEU A 92 -1.13 1.83 14.17
N PRO A 93 -0.35 2.67 13.46
CA PRO A 93 -0.60 4.10 13.44
C PRO A 93 -1.99 4.39 12.85
N PRO A 94 -2.60 5.54 13.21
CA PRO A 94 -3.86 5.97 12.61
C PRO A 94 -3.69 6.19 11.11
N VAL A 95 -4.79 6.05 10.36
CA VAL A 95 -4.79 6.30 8.91
C VAL A 95 -4.50 7.79 8.67
N GLY A 96 -3.38 8.10 8.01
CA GLY A 96 -2.95 9.47 7.76
C GLY A 96 -3.58 10.11 6.51
N ALA A 97 -3.97 9.30 5.52
CA ALA A 97 -4.58 9.79 4.28
C ALA A 97 -5.41 8.75 3.54
N HIS A 98 -6.37 9.24 2.76
CA HIS A 98 -6.96 8.56 1.63
C HIS A 98 -6.36 9.13 0.35
N VAL A 99 -5.82 8.27 -0.51
CA VAL A 99 -5.16 8.67 -1.76
C VAL A 99 -5.85 8.03 -2.96
N PHE A 100 -5.77 8.69 -4.11
CA PHE A 100 -6.53 8.35 -5.33
C PHE A 100 -8.04 8.28 -5.07
N TYR A 101 -8.55 9.15 -4.20
CA TYR A 101 -9.91 9.10 -3.66
C TYR A 101 -11.00 9.36 -4.71
N GLU A 102 -10.65 9.79 -5.91
CA GLU A 102 -11.53 9.83 -7.07
C GLU A 102 -12.11 8.47 -7.46
N HIS A 103 -11.42 7.38 -7.10
CA HIS A 103 -11.82 6.01 -7.37
C HIS A 103 -12.54 5.33 -6.19
N CYS A 104 -12.92 6.08 -5.14
CA CYS A 104 -13.59 5.48 -3.99
C CYS A 104 -14.94 4.85 -4.38
N ILE A 105 -15.16 3.60 -3.98
CA ILE A 105 -16.45 2.91 -4.19
C ILE A 105 -17.51 3.42 -3.21
N ALA A 106 -17.10 3.76 -1.99
CA ALA A 106 -17.96 4.32 -0.96
C ALA A 106 -17.28 5.51 -0.27
N LYS A 107 -18.05 6.55 0.05
CA LYS A 107 -17.54 7.75 0.72
C LYS A 107 -17.20 7.44 2.18
N ALA A 108 -15.94 7.64 2.55
CA ALA A 108 -15.48 7.59 3.93
C ALA A 108 -15.86 8.88 4.69
N ARG A 109 -16.39 8.73 5.90
CA ARG A 109 -16.79 9.82 6.83
C ARG A 109 -15.98 9.76 8.13
N ASP A 110 -14.66 9.70 7.98
CA ASP A 110 -13.69 9.43 9.07
C ASP A 110 -12.82 10.64 9.44
N GLY A 111 -13.06 11.83 8.85
CA GLY A 111 -12.25 13.02 9.11
C GLY A 111 -10.82 12.99 8.53
N VAL A 112 -10.38 11.87 7.96
CA VAL A 112 -9.03 11.71 7.38
C VAL A 112 -8.91 12.50 6.07
N PRO A 113 -7.77 13.19 5.80
CA PRO A 113 -7.55 13.89 4.53
C PRO A 113 -7.75 13.01 3.30
N LYS A 114 -8.38 13.55 2.26
CA LYS A 114 -8.74 12.84 1.01
C LYS A 114 -8.12 13.54 -0.19
N TYR A 115 -7.09 12.92 -0.78
CA TYR A 115 -6.35 13.44 -1.92
C TYR A 115 -6.84 12.81 -3.22
N ARG A 116 -6.99 13.63 -4.26
CA ARG A 116 -7.50 13.24 -5.57
C ARG A 116 -6.49 13.51 -6.67
N GLY A 117 -6.42 12.64 -7.66
CA GLY A 117 -5.53 12.74 -8.80
C GLY A 117 -4.11 12.30 -8.47
N TYR A 118 -3.34 12.00 -9.51
CA TYR A 118 -2.01 11.40 -9.40
C TYR A 118 -1.04 12.25 -8.57
N PHE A 119 -0.81 13.50 -8.96
CA PHE A 119 0.20 14.34 -8.32
C PHE A 119 -0.12 14.66 -6.86
N SER A 120 -1.38 14.99 -6.54
CA SER A 120 -1.80 15.27 -5.17
C SER A 120 -1.64 14.03 -4.28
N SER A 121 -2.02 12.86 -4.79
CA SER A 121 -1.89 11.59 -4.08
C SER A 121 -0.44 11.21 -3.86
N GLN A 122 0.41 11.32 -4.88
CA GLN A 122 1.84 11.04 -4.77
C GLN A 122 2.54 11.99 -3.80
N PHE A 123 2.22 13.28 -3.85
CA PHE A 123 2.76 14.26 -2.91
C PHE A 123 2.35 13.96 -1.47
N ALA A 124 1.09 13.56 -1.24
CA ALA A 124 0.62 13.15 0.08
C ALA A 124 1.36 11.91 0.60
N ILE A 125 1.55 10.89 -0.23
CA ILE A 125 2.32 9.68 0.10
C ILE A 125 3.76 10.07 0.47
N GLY A 126 4.44 10.83 -0.40
CA GLY A 126 5.81 11.27 -0.17
C GLY A 126 5.96 12.07 1.12
N ARG A 127 5.04 13.00 1.39
CA ARG A 127 5.04 13.79 2.63
C ARG A 127 4.87 12.91 3.87
N LEU A 128 3.97 11.93 3.83
CA LEU A 128 3.77 11.01 4.95
C LEU A 128 5.04 10.19 5.22
N ILE A 129 5.67 9.66 4.17
CA ILE A 129 6.91 8.89 4.28
C ILE A 129 8.06 9.76 4.81
N MET A 130 8.26 10.96 4.27
CA MET A 130 9.32 11.88 4.73
C MET A 130 9.14 12.34 6.18
N ASN A 131 7.91 12.47 6.66
CA ASN A 131 7.64 12.83 8.06
C ASN A 131 7.87 11.67 9.05
N ALA A 132 8.01 10.46 8.52
CA ALA A 132 8.07 9.23 9.30
C ALA A 132 9.49 8.62 9.33
N LEU A 133 10.31 8.92 8.32
CA LEU A 133 11.74 8.58 8.25
C LEU A 133 12.62 9.54 9.05
#